data_AF-A0A3D5U829-F1
#
_entry.id   AF-A0A3D5U829-F1
#
_cell.length_a   1.000
_cell.length_b   1.000
_cell.length_c   1.000
_cell.angle_alpha   90.00
_cell.angle_beta   90.00
_cell.angle_gamma   90.00
#
_symmetry.space_group_name_H-M   'P 1'
#
loop_
_entity.id
_entity.type
_entity.pdbx_description
1 polymer ?
#
loop_
_entity_poly.entity_id
_entity_poly.type
_entity_poly.pdbx_seq_one_letter_code
_entity_poly.pdbx_strand_id
1 'polypeptide(L)'
;MLSNKHLIIFGLLMLVSLLGAFSVSDNYYGHPPYGQASLGQRYGVLDARGMAMGGTGVFNDMRPGSIAINPANITVQNRYAGLSLNTIINRAEDTRMLPLYNSFDAYIDDSVYASNINAFTDFAGAGFAAMTFGKLHLGLGAYHTPYISFSGKYSEEIRNNRNTDSDGYPEKIAQNEIDNVGTLMKTAMAASIGFDLADYWNVNLGMDFALMSADVEQETTVRWSDWSVQQVGEDILPEYTRTRDWELEGEQLKLGAAFRMGPRWGIGLTMTPKTSLDLSGTDYTLRDAYRNVAQDSTVVVMDGDYDLPAEFKAGISYYPRNVMRTVFNAELEMVQYSDVDDLYDDVFNFY
;
A
#
# COMPACT_ATOMS: atom_id res chain seq x y z
N MET A 1 -15.81 22.82 32.04
CA MET A 1 -16.97 22.16 31.41
C MET A 1 -16.82 22.25 29.90
N LEU A 2 -16.40 21.16 29.24
CA LEU A 2 -16.41 21.09 27.78
C LEU A 2 -17.86 21.11 27.33
N SER A 3 -18.27 22.12 26.55
CA SER A 3 -19.63 22.15 25.97
C SER A 3 -19.86 20.92 25.10
N ASN A 4 -21.11 20.46 24.98
CA ASN A 4 -21.49 19.28 24.18
C ASN A 4 -20.90 19.29 22.76
N LYS A 5 -20.64 20.47 22.18
CA LYS A 5 -19.99 20.62 20.87
C LYS A 5 -18.53 20.20 20.87
N HIS A 6 -17.78 20.46 21.94
CA HIS A 6 -16.39 20.05 22.08
C HIS A 6 -16.27 18.55 22.33
N LEU A 7 -17.23 17.94 23.04
CA LEU A 7 -17.30 16.50 23.22
C LEU A 7 -17.60 15.76 21.90
N ILE A 8 -18.46 16.31 21.05
CA ILE A 8 -18.75 15.74 19.72
C ILE A 8 -17.53 15.85 18.80
N ILE A 9 -16.82 16.99 18.80
CA ILE A 9 -15.59 17.16 18.02
C ILE A 9 -14.49 16.23 18.53
N PHE A 10 -14.35 16.08 19.86
CA PHE A 10 -13.38 15.16 20.45
C PHE A 10 -13.75 13.69 20.16
N GLY A 11 -15.04 13.35 20.18
CA GLY A 11 -15.54 12.03 19.78
C GLY A 11 -15.34 11.74 18.30
N LEU A 12 -15.55 12.72 17.42
CA LEU A 12 -15.26 12.61 15.99
C LEU A 12 -13.75 12.52 15.71
N LEU A 13 -12.92 13.27 16.43
CA LEU A 13 -11.45 13.17 16.33
C LEU A 13 -10.95 11.81 16.82
N MET A 14 -11.52 11.27 17.90
CA MET A 14 -11.23 9.91 18.38
C MET A 14 -11.68 8.83 17.37
N LEU A 15 -12.86 8.99 16.75
CA LEU A 15 -13.33 8.11 15.69
C LEU A 15 -12.45 8.19 14.43
N VAL A 16 -12.01 9.39 14.03
CA VAL A 16 -11.09 9.58 12.89
C VAL A 16 -9.70 9.03 13.19
N SER A 17 -9.20 9.13 14.43
CA SER A 17 -7.94 8.50 14.83
C SER A 17 -8.02 6.97 14.92
N LEU A 18 -9.21 6.41 15.15
CA LEU A 18 -9.47 4.97 15.12
C LEU A 18 -9.70 4.45 13.68
N LEU A 19 -10.11 5.33 12.76
CA LEU A 19 -10.26 5.02 11.32
C LEU A 19 -8.94 5.15 10.54
N GLY A 20 -7.88 5.69 11.15
CA GLY A 20 -6.50 5.57 10.66
C GLY A 20 -5.86 4.24 11.03
N ALA A 21 -6.65 3.20 11.31
CA ALA A 21 -6.17 1.86 11.54
C ALA A 21 -5.93 1.18 10.19
N PHE A 22 -4.70 0.72 10.00
CA PHE A 22 -4.32 -0.18 8.92
C PHE A 22 -5.38 -1.26 8.79
N SER A 23 -6.07 -1.26 7.66
CA SER A 23 -7.02 -2.32 7.32
C SER A 23 -6.21 -3.57 6.96
N VAL A 24 -6.75 -4.76 7.20
CA VAL A 24 -6.20 -6.02 6.69
C VAL A 24 -6.01 -5.97 5.15
N SER A 25 -6.65 -5.01 4.47
CA SER A 25 -6.49 -4.67 3.05
C SER A 25 -5.23 -3.87 2.67
N ASP A 26 -4.40 -3.42 3.61
CA ASP A 26 -3.16 -2.68 3.27
C ASP A 26 -2.08 -3.59 2.67
N ASN A 27 -2.20 -4.91 2.91
CA ASN A 27 -1.49 -5.93 2.16
C ASN A 27 -2.24 -6.20 0.85
N TYR A 28 -1.69 -5.70 -0.25
CA TYR A 28 -2.18 -6.04 -1.58
C TYR A 28 -1.69 -7.45 -1.93
N TYR A 29 -2.63 -8.38 -2.01
CA TYR A 29 -2.37 -9.72 -2.51
C TYR A 29 -2.22 -9.66 -4.02
N GLY A 30 -0.98 -9.73 -4.50
CA GLY A 30 -0.74 -10.24 -5.85
C GLY A 30 -0.31 -11.69 -5.78
N HIS A 31 -0.85 -12.49 -6.69
CA HIS A 31 -0.54 -13.90 -6.81
C HIS A 31 0.58 -14.07 -7.86
N PRO A 32 1.87 -14.21 -7.47
CA PRO A 32 2.88 -14.61 -8.44
C PRO A 32 2.70 -16.12 -8.76
N PRO A 33 2.98 -16.55 -10.00
CA PRO A 33 2.75 -17.92 -10.45
C PRO A 33 3.59 -18.99 -9.72
N TYR A 34 4.54 -18.59 -8.87
CA TYR A 34 5.49 -19.49 -8.21
C TYR A 34 5.25 -19.69 -6.69
N GLY A 35 4.02 -19.50 -6.22
CA GLY A 35 3.55 -20.15 -4.97
C GLY A 35 4.00 -19.51 -3.65
N GLN A 36 4.45 -18.26 -3.65
CA GLN A 36 4.52 -17.44 -2.43
C GLN A 36 3.96 -16.06 -2.73
N ALA A 37 2.81 -15.72 -2.13
CA ALA A 37 2.22 -14.39 -2.22
C ALA A 37 3.30 -13.32 -1.94
N SER A 38 3.57 -12.48 -2.94
CA SER A 38 4.36 -11.26 -2.71
C SER A 38 3.39 -10.24 -2.14
N LEU A 39 3.39 -10.12 -0.82
CA LEU A 39 2.60 -9.14 -0.09
C LEU A 39 3.24 -7.77 -0.29
N GLY A 40 2.64 -6.96 -1.15
CA GLY A 40 3.05 -5.58 -1.33
C GLY A 40 2.12 -4.64 -0.57
N GLN A 41 2.65 -3.58 0.03
CA GLN A 41 1.82 -2.57 0.69
C GLN A 41 1.32 -1.54 -0.32
N ARG A 42 0.01 -1.37 -0.44
CA ARG A 42 -0.56 -0.42 -1.41
C ARG A 42 -0.53 1.02 -0.92
N TYR A 43 -0.20 1.96 -1.80
CA TYR A 43 -0.38 3.38 -1.57
C TYR A 43 -1.79 3.83 -1.92
N GLY A 44 -2.61 4.12 -0.90
CA GLY A 44 -4.00 4.54 -1.08
C GLY A 44 -4.18 5.97 -1.61
N VAL A 45 -3.47 6.94 -1.02
CA VAL A 45 -3.50 8.36 -1.42
C VAL A 45 -2.13 9.00 -1.34
N LEU A 46 -1.91 9.97 -2.23
CA LEU A 46 -0.59 10.47 -2.63
C LEU A 46 -0.37 11.93 -2.25
N ASP A 47 -1.31 12.52 -1.51
CA ASP A 47 -1.24 13.88 -1.02
C ASP A 47 -1.51 13.92 0.48
N ALA A 48 -0.77 14.77 1.20
CA ALA A 48 -0.85 14.84 2.66
C ALA A 48 -2.27 15.13 3.18
N ARG A 49 -3.08 15.88 2.42
CA ARG A 49 -4.44 16.22 2.83
C ARG A 49 -5.37 15.02 2.67
N GLY A 50 -5.20 14.21 1.63
CA GLY A 50 -5.94 12.98 1.45
C GLY A 50 -5.61 11.92 2.50
N MET A 51 -4.32 11.76 2.80
CA MET A 51 -3.87 10.89 3.89
C MET A 51 -4.47 11.34 5.24
N ALA A 52 -4.48 12.65 5.52
CA ALA A 52 -5.11 13.19 6.73
C ALA A 52 -6.65 13.08 6.77
N MET A 53 -7.28 12.78 5.63
CA MET A 53 -8.73 12.54 5.51
C MET A 53 -9.02 11.04 5.30
N GLY A 54 -8.19 10.16 5.86
CA GLY A 54 -8.42 8.71 5.82
C GLY A 54 -8.28 8.09 4.44
N GLY A 55 -7.58 8.73 3.50
CA GLY A 55 -7.46 8.20 2.14
C GLY A 55 -8.60 8.61 1.20
N THR A 56 -9.41 9.61 1.56
CA THR A 56 -10.47 10.10 0.69
C THR A 56 -9.98 11.00 -0.45
N GLY A 57 -10.59 10.91 -1.63
CA GLY A 57 -10.41 11.85 -2.72
C GLY A 57 -11.08 11.53 -4.05
N VAL A 58 -12.03 10.61 -4.08
CA VAL A 58 -12.80 10.25 -5.28
C VAL A 58 -13.56 11.45 -5.82
N PHE A 59 -14.12 12.32 -4.95
CA PHE A 59 -14.55 13.66 -5.36
C PHE A 59 -13.58 14.71 -4.80
N ASN A 60 -12.98 15.51 -5.68
CA ASN A 60 -12.09 16.57 -5.24
C ASN A 60 -12.03 17.81 -6.13
N ASP A 61 -12.16 18.97 -5.50
CA ASP A 61 -12.11 20.28 -6.15
C ASP A 61 -10.93 21.16 -5.70
N MET A 62 -9.92 20.61 -5.02
CA MET A 62 -8.84 21.42 -4.44
C MET A 62 -7.41 20.90 -4.68
N ARG A 63 -7.22 19.61 -4.93
CA ARG A 63 -5.92 18.94 -4.84
C ARG A 63 -5.43 18.46 -6.20
N PRO A 64 -4.29 18.96 -6.72
CA PRO A 64 -3.72 18.45 -7.97
C PRO A 64 -3.41 16.95 -7.94
N GLY A 65 -2.94 16.41 -6.81
CA GLY A 65 -2.69 14.97 -6.65
C GLY A 65 -3.92 14.07 -6.73
N SER A 66 -5.13 14.62 -6.60
CA SER A 66 -6.38 13.84 -6.67
C SER A 66 -6.69 13.30 -8.06
N ILE A 67 -5.96 13.73 -9.10
CA ILE A 67 -6.09 13.20 -10.46
C ILE A 67 -5.70 11.72 -10.55
N ALA A 68 -4.79 11.27 -9.67
CA ALA A 68 -4.38 9.87 -9.58
C ALA A 68 -5.46 8.98 -8.93
N ILE A 69 -6.32 9.57 -8.10
CA ILE A 69 -7.47 8.88 -7.50
C ILE A 69 -8.61 8.83 -8.51
N ASN A 70 -9.04 9.99 -9.01
CA ASN A 70 -10.10 10.13 -10.00
C ASN A 70 -9.69 11.14 -11.09
N PRO A 71 -9.51 10.71 -12.36
CA PRO A 71 -9.13 11.61 -13.45
C PRO A 71 -10.16 12.71 -13.73
N ALA A 72 -11.44 12.51 -13.36
CA ALA A 72 -12.47 13.55 -13.51
C ALA A 72 -12.23 14.78 -12.61
N ASN A 73 -11.41 14.66 -11.56
CA ASN A 73 -11.12 15.76 -10.64
C ASN A 73 -10.35 16.92 -11.30
N ILE A 74 -9.74 16.71 -12.48
CA ILE A 74 -9.04 17.77 -13.23
C ILE A 74 -10.01 18.92 -13.56
N THR A 75 -11.17 18.62 -14.15
CA THR A 75 -12.16 19.65 -14.53
C THR A 75 -13.03 20.09 -13.36
N VAL A 76 -13.19 19.26 -12.32
CA VAL A 76 -13.91 19.62 -11.08
C VAL A 76 -13.24 20.75 -10.31
N GLN A 77 -11.90 20.80 -10.32
CA GLN A 77 -11.12 21.81 -9.60
C GLN A 77 -11.38 23.23 -10.10
N ASN A 78 -11.88 23.40 -11.33
CA ASN A 78 -12.15 24.69 -11.97
C ASN A 78 -10.99 25.68 -11.84
N ARG A 79 -9.76 25.19 -12.07
CA ARG A 79 -8.52 25.97 -12.08
C ARG A 79 -7.80 25.76 -13.40
N TYR A 80 -7.07 26.79 -13.85
CA TYR A 80 -6.30 26.71 -15.08
C TYR A 80 -5.18 25.67 -15.01
N ALA A 81 -4.47 25.58 -13.89
CA ALA A 81 -3.40 24.61 -13.70
C ALA A 81 -3.20 24.31 -12.21
N GLY A 82 -2.56 23.17 -11.93
CA GLY A 82 -2.15 22.77 -10.61
C GLY A 82 -0.93 21.86 -10.66
N LEU A 83 -0.11 21.92 -9.61
CA LEU A 83 1.08 21.09 -9.44
C LEU A 83 1.14 20.65 -7.97
N SER A 84 1.49 19.39 -7.73
CA SER A 84 1.78 18.84 -6.40
C SER A 84 2.99 17.93 -6.47
N LEU A 85 3.86 18.06 -5.48
CA LEU A 85 5.00 17.19 -5.23
C LEU A 85 4.89 16.73 -3.78
N ASN A 86 5.07 15.44 -3.54
CA ASN A 86 4.94 14.83 -2.24
C ASN A 86 6.10 13.86 -2.00
N THR A 87 6.54 13.80 -0.75
CA THR A 87 7.42 12.75 -0.25
C THR A 87 6.61 11.93 0.74
N ILE A 88 6.63 10.62 0.57
CA ILE A 88 5.92 9.66 1.42
C ILE A 88 6.97 8.97 2.26
N ILE A 89 6.77 8.96 3.58
CA ILE A 89 7.62 8.24 4.52
C ILE A 89 6.73 7.20 5.18
N ASN A 90 7.00 5.93 4.90
CA ASN A 90 6.28 4.81 5.47
C ASN A 90 7.15 4.17 6.57
N ARG A 91 6.64 4.17 7.80
CA ARG A 91 7.30 3.49 8.93
C ARG A 91 6.61 2.15 9.11
N ALA A 92 7.28 1.09 8.69
CA ALA A 92 6.81 -0.28 8.86
C ALA A 92 7.33 -0.83 10.21
N GLU A 93 6.41 -1.33 11.02
CA GLU A 93 6.70 -1.96 12.30
C GLU A 93 6.20 -3.41 12.25
N ASP A 94 7.12 -4.38 12.22
CA ASP A 94 6.81 -5.80 12.40
C ASP A 94 7.32 -6.22 13.79
N THR A 95 6.37 -6.35 14.72
CA THR A 95 6.64 -6.82 16.08
C THR A 95 5.97 -8.17 16.26
N ARG A 96 6.77 -9.22 16.44
CA ARG A 96 6.27 -10.55 16.75
C ARG A 96 6.33 -10.81 18.24
N MET A 97 5.21 -11.26 18.78
CA MET A 97 4.98 -11.44 20.20
C MET A 97 4.47 -12.84 20.48
N LEU A 98 4.83 -13.39 21.63
CA LEU A 98 4.29 -14.64 22.15
C LEU A 98 3.52 -14.36 23.45
N PRO A 99 2.27 -14.82 23.58
CA PRO A 99 1.52 -14.64 24.81
C PRO A 99 2.12 -15.51 25.91
N LEU A 100 2.41 -14.89 27.06
CA LEU A 100 2.89 -15.57 28.25
C LEU A 100 1.71 -15.88 29.17
N TYR A 101 1.63 -17.14 29.60
CA TYR A 101 0.66 -17.61 30.58
C TYR A 101 1.40 -18.08 31.84
N ASN A 102 0.76 -17.91 33.00
CA ASN A 102 1.29 -18.44 34.25
C ASN A 102 0.94 -19.94 34.42
N SER A 103 1.45 -20.56 35.48
CA SER A 103 1.18 -21.96 35.83
C SER A 103 -0.28 -22.28 36.19
N PHE A 104 -1.15 -21.26 36.24
CA PHE A 104 -2.61 -21.39 36.45
C PHE A 104 -3.40 -21.00 35.19
N ASP A 105 -2.76 -21.00 34.01
CA ASP A 105 -3.33 -20.62 32.71
C ASP A 105 -3.87 -19.17 32.64
N ALA A 106 -3.47 -18.29 33.57
CA ALA A 106 -3.80 -16.88 33.48
C ALA A 106 -2.80 -16.17 32.57
N TYR A 107 -3.33 -15.39 31.62
CA TYR A 107 -2.53 -14.49 30.78
C TYR A 107 -1.73 -13.51 31.67
N ILE A 108 -0.44 -13.35 31.36
CA ILE A 108 0.48 -12.43 32.05
C ILE A 108 0.71 -11.21 31.18
N ASP A 109 1.33 -11.40 30.01
CA ASP A 109 1.81 -10.35 29.12
C ASP A 109 2.19 -10.95 27.75
N ASP A 110 2.42 -10.10 26.75
CA ASP A 110 2.94 -10.49 25.44
C ASP A 110 4.45 -10.22 25.35
N SER A 111 5.25 -11.28 25.29
CA SER A 111 6.70 -11.15 25.17
C SER A 111 7.09 -10.90 23.71
N VAL A 112 7.63 -9.71 23.44
CA VAL A 112 8.24 -9.39 22.14
C VAL A 112 9.52 -10.20 21.97
N TYR A 113 9.60 -10.99 20.90
CA TYR A 113 10.82 -11.75 20.57
C TYR A 113 11.50 -11.26 19.29
N ALA A 114 10.78 -10.56 18.42
CA ALA A 114 11.35 -9.87 17.26
C ALA A 114 10.65 -8.51 17.10
N SER A 115 11.45 -7.45 16.91
CA SER A 115 10.95 -6.09 16.70
C SER A 115 11.75 -5.44 15.58
N ASN A 116 11.12 -5.29 14.43
CA ASN A 116 11.70 -4.71 13.22
C ASN A 116 10.98 -3.40 12.90
N ILE A 117 11.69 -2.28 13.06
CA ILE A 117 11.14 -0.94 12.82
C ILE A 117 11.99 -0.30 11.73
N ASN A 118 11.40 -0.14 10.55
CA ASN A 118 12.08 0.39 9.38
C ASN A 118 11.30 1.55 8.78
N ALA A 119 12.00 2.47 8.13
CA ALA A 119 11.40 3.60 7.43
C ALA A 119 11.80 3.57 5.96
N PHE A 120 10.80 3.62 5.08
CA PHE A 120 10.94 3.64 3.63
C PHE A 120 10.45 4.98 3.10
N THR A 121 11.08 5.48 2.04
CA THR A 121 10.76 6.78 1.48
C THR A 121 10.50 6.66 -0.01
N ASP A 122 9.37 7.21 -0.46
CA ASP A 122 8.97 7.28 -1.87
C ASP A 122 8.57 8.70 -2.26
N PHE A 123 8.46 8.97 -3.56
CA PHE A 123 8.12 10.29 -4.09
C PHE A 123 6.95 10.20 -5.06
N ALA A 124 6.04 11.17 -4.98
CA ALA A 124 4.91 11.28 -5.88
C ALA A 124 4.81 12.71 -6.44
N GLY A 125 4.43 12.82 -7.70
CA GLY A 125 4.23 14.08 -8.40
C GLY A 125 3.00 14.04 -9.28
N ALA A 126 2.26 15.14 -9.32
CA ALA A 126 1.10 15.26 -10.20
C ALA A 126 0.94 16.70 -10.66
N GLY A 127 0.55 16.88 -11.92
CA GLY A 127 0.27 18.18 -12.51
C GLY A 127 -0.88 18.10 -13.50
N PHE A 128 -1.62 19.20 -13.64
CA PHE A 128 -2.68 19.31 -14.62
C PHE A 128 -2.82 20.72 -15.17
N ALA A 129 -3.43 20.81 -16.33
CA ALA A 129 -3.94 22.04 -16.92
C ALA A 129 -5.38 21.81 -17.41
N ALA A 130 -6.25 22.79 -17.19
CA ALA A 130 -7.63 22.75 -17.65
C ALA A 130 -8.05 24.09 -18.25
N MET A 131 -8.88 24.03 -19.28
CA MET A 131 -9.44 25.17 -19.99
C MET A 131 -10.97 25.09 -19.99
N THR A 132 -11.61 26.23 -19.81
CA THR A 132 -13.07 26.36 -19.79
C THR A 132 -13.53 27.17 -20.99
N PHE A 133 -14.40 26.59 -21.81
CA PHE A 133 -15.01 27.19 -22.99
C PHE A 133 -16.54 27.25 -22.80
N GLY A 134 -17.02 28.34 -22.20
CA GLY A 134 -18.43 28.47 -21.84
C GLY A 134 -18.81 27.41 -20.80
N LYS A 135 -19.71 26.49 -21.17
CA LYS A 135 -20.17 25.38 -20.31
C LYS A 135 -19.28 24.13 -20.40
N LEU A 136 -18.32 24.09 -21.32
CA LEU A 136 -17.45 22.95 -21.54
C LEU A 136 -16.11 23.17 -20.81
N HIS A 137 -15.65 22.17 -20.08
CA HIS A 137 -14.33 22.14 -19.46
C HIS A 137 -13.53 21.00 -20.07
N LEU A 138 -12.28 21.27 -20.45
CA LEU A 138 -11.36 20.26 -20.96
C LEU A 138 -10.11 20.30 -20.09
N GLY A 139 -9.61 19.14 -19.69
CA GLY A 139 -8.43 19.07 -18.84
C GLY A 139 -7.53 17.91 -19.19
N LEU A 140 -6.23 18.15 -19.08
CA LEU A 140 -5.17 17.17 -19.23
C LEU A 140 -4.28 17.20 -17.99
N GLY A 141 -3.82 16.05 -17.56
CA GLY A 141 -2.91 15.91 -16.44
C GLY A 141 -1.93 14.77 -16.63
N ALA A 142 -0.89 14.79 -15.84
CA ALA A 142 0.07 13.70 -15.74
C ALA A 142 0.48 13.52 -14.30
N TYR A 143 0.75 12.28 -13.91
CA TYR A 143 1.24 11.97 -12.57
C TYR A 143 2.24 10.81 -12.62
N HIS A 144 3.14 10.82 -11.64
CA HIS A 144 4.07 9.73 -11.36
C HIS A 144 3.98 9.44 -9.86
N THR A 145 3.75 8.19 -9.51
CA THR A 145 3.47 7.83 -8.13
C THR A 145 3.85 6.38 -7.82
N PRO A 146 4.27 6.08 -6.58
CA PRO A 146 4.29 4.70 -6.13
C PRO A 146 2.85 4.16 -6.05
N TYR A 147 2.68 2.87 -6.36
CA TYR A 147 1.40 2.17 -6.33
C TYR A 147 1.43 1.03 -5.30
N ILE A 148 2.43 0.15 -5.38
CA ILE A 148 2.66 -0.94 -4.41
C ILE A 148 4.13 -0.89 -3.97
N SER A 149 4.38 -0.92 -2.66
CA SER A 149 5.72 -1.10 -2.10
C SER A 149 5.96 -2.57 -1.78
N PHE A 150 7.10 -3.10 -2.23
CA PHE A 150 7.60 -4.41 -1.81
C PHE A 150 8.68 -4.29 -0.73
N SER A 151 9.00 -3.06 -0.30
CA SER A 151 10.13 -2.80 0.58
C SER A 151 9.84 -3.28 2.01
N GLY A 152 10.75 -4.05 2.57
CA GLY A 152 10.57 -4.66 3.89
C GLY A 152 11.88 -5.21 4.43
N LYS A 153 12.15 -4.99 5.72
CA LYS A 153 13.33 -5.54 6.39
C LYS A 153 12.90 -6.24 7.66
N TYR A 154 13.30 -7.50 7.78
CA TYR A 154 12.99 -8.34 8.91
C TYR A 154 14.26 -9.08 9.34
N SER A 155 14.57 -9.03 10.62
CA SER A 155 15.63 -9.82 11.25
C SER A 155 15.08 -10.45 12.51
N GLU A 156 15.37 -11.73 12.69
CA GLU A 156 14.92 -12.55 13.81
C GLU A 156 16.05 -13.43 14.32
N GLU A 157 16.20 -13.46 15.64
CA GLU A 157 17.11 -14.39 16.30
C GLU A 157 16.33 -15.59 16.82
N ILE A 158 16.63 -16.77 16.29
CA ILE A 158 16.12 -18.02 16.83
C ILE A 158 17.05 -18.42 17.98
N ARG A 159 16.48 -18.56 19.18
CA ARG A 159 17.24 -18.89 20.40
C ARG A 159 16.70 -20.17 21.03
N ASN A 160 17.58 -20.89 21.72
CA ASN A 160 17.23 -22.10 22.44
C ASN A 160 16.40 -21.77 23.69
N ASN A 161 15.45 -22.63 24.08
CA ASN A 161 14.68 -22.47 25.32
C ASN A 161 15.23 -23.32 26.49
N ARG A 162 16.48 -23.79 26.39
CA ARG A 162 17.10 -24.63 27.42
C ARG A 162 17.72 -23.78 28.53
N ASN A 163 17.37 -24.05 29.78
CA ASN A 163 17.91 -23.41 31.00
C ASN A 163 17.71 -21.88 31.07
N THR A 164 16.59 -21.37 30.56
CA THR A 164 16.15 -19.97 30.71
C THR A 164 15.97 -19.55 32.18
N ASP A 165 15.89 -20.50 33.12
CA ASP A 165 15.73 -20.28 34.57
C ASP A 165 17.02 -19.89 35.32
N SER A 166 18.17 -19.75 34.65
CA SER A 166 19.48 -19.54 35.30
C SER A 166 20.11 -18.16 35.04
N ASP A 167 19.30 -17.10 34.86
CA ASP A 167 19.75 -15.71 34.62
C ASP A 167 20.76 -15.54 33.46
N GLY A 168 20.81 -16.51 32.55
CA GLY A 168 21.65 -16.51 31.35
C GLY A 168 20.86 -16.16 30.10
N TYR A 169 21.47 -15.42 29.18
CA TYR A 169 20.89 -15.24 27.85
C TYR A 169 20.93 -16.59 27.10
N PRO A 170 19.81 -17.09 26.56
CA PRO A 170 19.80 -18.38 25.91
C PRO A 170 20.62 -18.36 24.61
N GLU A 171 21.31 -19.46 24.34
CA GLU A 171 22.20 -19.57 23.18
C GLU A 171 21.44 -19.34 21.88
N LYS A 172 22.03 -18.52 21.01
CA LYS A 172 21.50 -18.26 19.68
C LYS A 172 21.66 -19.51 18.83
N ILE A 173 20.59 -19.95 18.18
CA ILE A 173 20.58 -21.09 17.26
C ILE A 173 20.85 -20.61 15.84
N ALA A 174 20.11 -19.60 15.40
CA ALA A 174 20.18 -19.07 14.04
C ALA A 174 19.75 -17.60 13.99
N GLN A 175 20.04 -16.96 12.87
CA GLN A 175 19.52 -15.65 12.48
C GLN A 175 18.81 -15.81 11.13
N ASN A 176 17.54 -15.41 11.10
CA ASN A 176 16.74 -15.36 9.89
C ASN A 176 16.62 -13.91 9.46
N GLU A 177 16.85 -13.63 8.18
CA GLU A 177 16.67 -12.28 7.65
C GLU A 177 15.86 -12.31 6.35
N ILE A 178 15.07 -11.27 6.14
CA ILE A 178 14.38 -10.97 4.90
C ILE A 178 14.65 -9.50 4.59
N ASP A 179 15.25 -9.23 3.44
CA ASP A 179 15.46 -7.87 2.92
C ASP A 179 14.81 -7.79 1.54
N ASN A 180 13.79 -6.95 1.42
CA ASN A 180 13.08 -6.70 0.19
C ASN A 180 13.23 -5.22 -0.17
N VAL A 181 13.54 -4.96 -1.43
CA VAL A 181 13.61 -3.62 -1.99
C VAL A 181 12.87 -3.62 -3.31
N GLY A 182 12.03 -2.60 -3.50
CA GLY A 182 11.28 -2.44 -4.74
C GLY A 182 9.97 -1.71 -4.51
N THR A 183 9.57 -0.93 -5.50
CA THR A 183 8.29 -0.22 -5.52
C THR A 183 7.76 -0.23 -6.95
N LEU A 184 6.53 -0.71 -7.12
CA LEU A 184 5.79 -0.57 -8.36
C LEU A 184 5.36 0.87 -8.56
N MET A 185 5.98 1.52 -9.53
CA MET A 185 5.71 2.89 -9.91
C MET A 185 4.65 2.94 -11.00
N LYS A 186 3.78 3.95 -10.94
CA LYS A 186 2.73 4.23 -11.91
C LYS A 186 2.94 5.62 -12.50
N THR A 187 3.17 5.67 -13.81
CA THR A 187 3.29 6.92 -14.58
C THR A 187 2.12 7.03 -15.55
N ALA A 188 1.30 8.05 -15.42
CA ALA A 188 0.06 8.13 -16.19
C ALA A 188 -0.19 9.50 -16.80
N MET A 189 -0.94 9.48 -17.90
CA MET A 189 -1.59 10.64 -18.46
C MET A 189 -3.11 10.53 -18.25
N ALA A 190 -3.72 11.63 -17.83
CA ALA A 190 -5.13 11.72 -17.54
C ALA A 190 -5.78 12.79 -18.42
N ALA A 191 -6.96 12.51 -18.92
CA ALA A 191 -7.81 13.45 -19.65
C ALA A 191 -9.17 13.53 -18.99
N SER A 192 -9.79 14.71 -19.07
CA SER A 192 -11.09 14.97 -18.47
C SER A 192 -11.92 15.94 -19.30
N ILE A 193 -13.23 15.73 -19.26
CA ILE A 193 -14.24 16.59 -19.85
C ILE A 193 -15.29 16.90 -18.79
N GLY A 194 -15.57 18.19 -18.58
CA GLY A 194 -16.61 18.68 -17.69
C GLY A 194 -17.69 19.41 -18.48
N PHE A 195 -18.93 19.34 -18.01
CA PHE A 195 -20.04 20.08 -18.58
C PHE A 195 -20.93 20.69 -17.47
N ASP A 196 -21.13 22.00 -17.55
CA ASP A 196 -22.04 22.74 -16.67
C ASP A 196 -23.48 22.61 -17.18
N LEU A 197 -24.30 21.85 -16.46
CA LEU A 197 -25.73 21.70 -16.74
C LEU A 197 -26.50 22.97 -16.33
N ALA A 198 -26.20 23.49 -15.15
CA ALA A 198 -26.77 24.70 -14.58
C ALA A 198 -25.81 25.31 -13.55
N ASP A 199 -26.19 26.44 -12.96
CA ASP A 199 -25.41 27.03 -11.86
C ASP A 199 -25.26 26.01 -10.73
N TYR A 200 -24.01 25.70 -10.39
CA TYR A 200 -23.62 24.73 -9.37
C TYR A 200 -24.00 23.27 -9.68
N TRP A 201 -24.34 22.94 -10.92
CA TRP A 201 -24.56 21.56 -11.37
C TRP A 201 -23.61 21.24 -12.51
N ASN A 202 -22.61 20.39 -12.25
CA ASN A 202 -21.66 19.98 -13.26
C ASN A 202 -21.44 18.46 -13.25
N VAL A 203 -21.17 17.94 -14.44
CA VAL A 203 -20.83 16.53 -14.67
C VAL A 203 -19.45 16.50 -15.29
N ASN A 204 -18.58 15.66 -14.76
CA ASN A 204 -17.21 15.53 -15.19
C ASN A 204 -16.93 14.05 -15.42
N LEU A 205 -16.30 13.74 -16.54
CA LEU A 205 -15.82 12.41 -16.88
C LEU A 205 -14.32 12.51 -17.09
N GLY A 206 -13.60 11.48 -16.68
CA GLY A 206 -12.17 11.39 -16.87
C GLY A 206 -11.74 9.98 -17.19
N MET A 207 -10.58 9.88 -17.82
CA MET A 207 -9.86 8.64 -18.02
C MET A 207 -8.38 8.89 -17.78
N ASP A 208 -7.68 7.90 -17.25
CA ASP A 208 -6.23 7.87 -17.28
C ASP A 208 -5.72 6.54 -17.82
N PHE A 209 -4.61 6.64 -18.54
CA PHE A 209 -3.85 5.51 -19.05
C PHE A 209 -2.45 5.60 -18.44
N ALA A 210 -2.00 4.51 -17.86
CA ALA A 210 -0.81 4.46 -17.05
C ALA A 210 0.12 3.33 -17.47
N LEU A 211 1.41 3.62 -17.44
CA LEU A 211 2.47 2.63 -17.51
C LEU A 211 2.92 2.32 -16.09
N MET A 212 3.06 1.04 -15.80
CA MET A 212 3.44 0.52 -14.51
C MET A 212 4.75 -0.24 -14.66
N SER A 213 5.71 0.03 -13.76
CA SER A 213 7.00 -0.65 -13.77
C SER A 213 7.55 -0.82 -12.35
N ALA A 214 8.17 -1.97 -12.07
CA ALA A 214 8.89 -2.22 -10.82
C ALA A 214 10.14 -3.06 -11.09
N ASP A 215 11.21 -2.75 -10.38
CA ASP A 215 12.34 -3.66 -10.18
C ASP A 215 12.31 -4.08 -8.71
N VAL A 216 12.27 -5.39 -8.44
CA VAL A 216 12.13 -5.93 -7.09
C VAL A 216 13.23 -6.94 -6.83
N GLU A 217 13.99 -6.67 -5.78
CA GLU A 217 15.01 -7.55 -5.23
C GLU A 217 14.54 -8.03 -3.85
N GLN A 218 14.57 -9.35 -3.64
CA GLN A 218 14.26 -9.98 -2.37
C GLN A 218 15.35 -10.97 -1.99
N GLU A 219 15.93 -10.77 -0.82
CA GLU A 219 16.86 -11.69 -0.18
C GLU A 219 16.22 -12.32 1.05
N THR A 220 16.38 -13.64 1.22
CA THR A 220 16.03 -14.37 2.43
C THR A 220 17.20 -15.22 2.87
N THR A 221 17.64 -15.05 4.11
CA THR A 221 18.81 -15.74 4.63
C THR A 221 18.51 -16.50 5.93
N VAL A 222 19.21 -17.62 6.09
CA VAL A 222 19.34 -18.33 7.37
C VAL A 222 20.82 -18.53 7.63
N ARG A 223 21.28 -18.00 8.76
CA ARG A 223 22.67 -18.12 9.22
C ARG A 223 22.69 -18.86 10.56
N TRP A 224 23.42 -19.95 10.64
CA TRP A 224 23.53 -20.75 11.86
C TRP A 224 24.61 -20.20 12.78
N SER A 225 24.38 -20.25 14.09
CA SER A 225 25.41 -19.84 15.05
C SER A 225 26.52 -20.87 15.16
N ASP A 226 27.71 -20.42 15.61
CA ASP A 226 28.82 -21.31 15.95
C ASP A 226 28.42 -22.37 16.98
N TRP A 227 27.53 -22.01 17.93
CA TRP A 227 26.99 -22.94 18.92
C TRP A 227 26.23 -24.09 18.25
N SER A 228 25.33 -23.78 17.31
CA SER A 228 24.55 -24.79 16.59
C SER A 228 25.45 -25.72 15.80
N VAL A 229 26.43 -25.18 15.09
CA VAL A 229 27.40 -25.96 14.31
C VAL A 229 28.20 -26.90 15.22
N GLN A 230 28.61 -26.45 16.40
CA GLN A 230 29.31 -27.29 17.38
C GLN A 230 28.43 -28.42 17.96
N GLN A 231 27.12 -28.22 18.08
CA GLN A 231 26.23 -29.24 18.66
C GLN A 231 25.95 -30.41 17.72
N VAL A 232 25.81 -30.15 16.41
CA VAL A 232 25.40 -31.19 15.45
C VAL A 232 26.54 -31.61 14.51
N GLY A 233 27.58 -30.79 14.38
CA GLY A 233 28.73 -31.04 13.51
C GLY A 233 28.72 -30.14 12.27
N GLU A 234 29.92 -29.97 11.70
CA GLU A 234 30.12 -29.28 10.42
C GLU A 234 29.34 -30.03 9.30
N ASP A 235 28.79 -29.30 8.33
CA ASP A 235 28.04 -29.80 7.16
C ASP A 235 26.60 -30.32 7.38
N ILE A 236 26.07 -30.33 8.61
CA ILE A 236 24.65 -30.69 8.85
C ILE A 236 23.71 -29.50 8.67
N LEU A 237 24.16 -28.30 9.03
CA LEU A 237 23.39 -27.07 9.00
C LEU A 237 23.97 -26.12 7.95
N PRO A 238 23.65 -26.31 6.66
CA PRO A 238 24.11 -25.38 5.64
C PRO A 238 23.44 -24.03 5.81
N GLU A 239 24.20 -22.97 5.60
CA GLU A 239 23.62 -21.63 5.48
C GLU A 239 22.74 -21.59 4.23
N TYR A 240 21.67 -20.80 4.31
CA TYR A 240 20.70 -20.67 3.23
C TYR A 240 20.62 -19.23 2.77
N THR A 241 20.73 -19.00 1.47
CA THR A 241 20.49 -17.70 0.84
C THR A 241 19.59 -17.91 -0.35
N ARG A 242 18.47 -17.18 -0.40
CA ARG A 242 17.61 -17.12 -1.58
C ARG A 242 17.50 -15.67 -2.02
N THR A 243 17.87 -15.40 -3.26
CA THR A 243 17.78 -14.09 -3.90
C THR A 243 16.79 -14.18 -5.04
N ARG A 244 15.80 -13.30 -5.07
CA ARG A 244 14.81 -13.19 -6.13
C ARG A 244 14.86 -11.80 -6.71
N ASP A 245 15.21 -11.73 -7.98
CA ASP A 245 15.27 -10.49 -8.75
C ASP A 245 14.20 -10.60 -9.84
N TRP A 246 13.21 -9.71 -9.81
CA TRP A 246 12.12 -9.75 -10.76
C TRP A 246 11.61 -8.36 -11.10
N GLU A 247 11.22 -8.22 -12.35
CA GLU A 247 10.69 -7.00 -12.94
C GLU A 247 9.19 -7.18 -13.17
N LEU A 248 8.43 -6.11 -13.00
CA LEU A 248 7.03 -6.00 -13.36
C LEU A 248 6.86 -4.90 -14.39
N GLU A 249 6.17 -5.17 -15.49
CA GLU A 249 5.82 -4.17 -16.48
C GLU A 249 4.38 -4.33 -16.96
N GLY A 250 3.69 -3.23 -17.23
CA GLY A 250 2.37 -3.30 -17.86
C GLY A 250 1.65 -1.98 -17.94
N GLU A 251 0.37 -2.05 -18.34
CA GLU A 251 -0.46 -0.88 -18.58
C GLU A 251 -1.78 -0.97 -17.81
N GLN A 252 -2.21 0.15 -17.24
CA GLN A 252 -3.47 0.24 -16.48
C GLN A 252 -4.35 1.37 -17.00
N LEU A 253 -5.62 1.05 -17.22
CA LEU A 253 -6.67 2.03 -17.49
C LEU A 253 -7.41 2.37 -16.18
N LYS A 254 -7.84 3.63 -16.04
CA LYS A 254 -8.79 4.02 -15.01
C LYS A 254 -9.81 4.99 -15.59
N LEU A 255 -11.07 4.79 -15.21
CA LEU A 255 -12.19 5.65 -15.57
C LEU A 255 -12.71 6.37 -14.33
N GLY A 256 -13.15 7.59 -14.51
CA GLY A 256 -13.60 8.45 -13.44
C GLY A 256 -14.82 9.27 -13.84
N ALA A 257 -15.72 9.48 -12.89
CA ALA A 257 -16.83 10.41 -13.02
C ALA A 257 -16.95 11.25 -11.73
N ALA A 258 -17.37 12.50 -11.87
CA ALA A 258 -17.60 13.39 -10.75
C ALA A 258 -18.77 14.34 -11.04
N PHE A 259 -19.68 14.44 -10.08
CA PHE A 259 -20.93 15.18 -10.17
C PHE A 259 -20.99 16.20 -9.03
N ARG A 260 -21.08 17.49 -9.34
CA ARG A 260 -21.43 18.51 -8.36
C ARG A 260 -22.93 18.73 -8.40
N MET A 261 -23.58 18.60 -7.25
CA MET A 261 -25.02 18.78 -7.06
C MET A 261 -25.28 19.96 -6.15
N GLY A 262 -25.45 21.13 -6.75
CA GLY A 262 -25.56 22.39 -6.03
C GLY A 262 -24.24 22.78 -5.33
N PRO A 263 -24.27 23.80 -4.45
CA PRO A 263 -23.06 24.30 -3.81
C PRO A 263 -22.55 23.41 -2.67
N ARG A 264 -23.21 22.29 -2.37
CA ARG A 264 -23.00 21.54 -1.12
C ARG A 264 -22.65 20.07 -1.28
N TRP A 265 -22.90 19.48 -2.44
CA TRP A 265 -22.70 18.04 -2.63
C TRP A 265 -21.81 17.78 -3.83
N GLY A 266 -20.83 16.91 -3.62
CA GLY A 266 -20.06 16.28 -4.66
C GLY A 266 -20.26 14.77 -4.57
N ILE A 267 -20.35 14.11 -5.71
CA ILE A 267 -20.35 12.65 -5.81
C ILE A 267 -19.26 12.27 -6.79
N GLY A 268 -18.39 11.35 -6.43
CA GLY A 268 -17.36 10.82 -7.30
C GLY A 268 -17.52 9.32 -7.47
N LEU A 269 -17.16 8.81 -8.64
CA LEU A 269 -17.12 7.40 -8.97
C LEU A 269 -15.83 7.11 -9.75
N THR A 270 -15.18 5.99 -9.47
CA THR A 270 -14.04 5.51 -10.26
C THR A 270 -14.10 4.01 -10.46
N MET A 271 -13.57 3.56 -11.58
CA MET A 271 -13.42 2.16 -11.93
C MET A 271 -12.03 1.93 -12.51
N THR A 272 -11.29 1.00 -11.93
CA THR A 272 -10.04 0.47 -12.48
C THR A 272 -10.29 -0.98 -12.85
N PRO A 273 -10.27 -1.34 -14.14
CA PRO A 273 -10.38 -2.73 -14.56
C PRO A 273 -9.22 -3.58 -14.04
N LYS A 274 -9.43 -4.90 -13.98
CA LYS A 274 -8.36 -5.88 -13.75
C LYS A 274 -7.22 -5.63 -14.74
N THR A 275 -5.98 -5.67 -14.23
CA THR A 275 -4.77 -5.41 -15.01
C THR A 275 -3.77 -6.53 -14.77
N SER A 276 -3.24 -7.15 -15.82
CA SER A 276 -2.10 -8.08 -15.71
C SER A 276 -0.81 -7.31 -15.97
N LEU A 277 0.20 -7.55 -15.15
CA LEU A 277 1.56 -7.08 -15.37
C LEU A 277 2.44 -8.27 -15.75
N ASP A 278 3.25 -8.11 -16.79
CA ASP A 278 4.25 -9.09 -17.18
C ASP A 278 5.30 -9.17 -16.07
N LEU A 279 5.58 -10.39 -15.60
CA LEU A 279 6.58 -10.70 -14.59
C LEU A 279 7.71 -11.48 -15.24
N SER A 280 8.94 -10.98 -15.11
CA SER A 280 10.14 -11.69 -15.57
C SER A 280 11.27 -11.55 -14.56
N GLY A 281 12.11 -12.58 -14.41
CA GLY A 281 13.18 -12.52 -13.42
C GLY A 281 13.89 -13.84 -13.17
N THR A 282 14.59 -13.91 -12.05
CA THR A 282 15.32 -15.10 -11.60
C THR A 282 15.17 -15.31 -10.09
N ASP A 283 15.02 -16.57 -9.71
CA ASP A 283 15.09 -17.04 -8.33
C ASP A 283 16.34 -17.90 -8.16
N TYR A 284 17.30 -17.37 -7.41
CA TYR A 284 18.54 -18.03 -7.07
C TYR A 284 18.49 -18.53 -5.63
N THR A 285 18.72 -19.82 -5.44
CA THR A 285 18.90 -20.42 -4.12
C THR A 285 20.30 -20.99 -3.99
N LEU A 286 20.99 -20.64 -2.90
CA LEU A 286 22.30 -21.15 -2.52
C LEU A 286 22.22 -21.78 -1.13
N ARG A 287 22.80 -22.96 -1.02
CA ARG A 287 23.07 -23.63 0.26
C ARG A 287 24.57 -23.80 0.41
N ASP A 288 25.17 -23.09 1.36
CA ASP A 288 26.60 -23.20 1.63
C ASP A 288 26.85 -24.23 2.72
N ALA A 289 27.70 -25.22 2.42
CA ALA A 289 28.36 -26.01 3.46
C ALA A 289 29.36 -25.12 4.22
N TYR A 290 29.74 -25.56 5.41
CA TYR A 290 30.57 -24.78 6.33
C TYR A 290 31.85 -24.27 5.62
N ARG A 291 32.19 -22.98 5.79
CA ARG A 291 33.33 -22.26 5.17
C ARG A 291 33.21 -21.94 3.66
N ASN A 292 32.06 -21.44 3.21
CA ASN A 292 31.85 -20.91 1.85
C ASN A 292 32.07 -21.95 0.74
N VAL A 293 31.76 -23.22 1.02
CA VAL A 293 31.77 -24.28 0.01
C VAL A 293 30.33 -24.55 -0.38
N ALA A 294 29.93 -24.16 -1.60
CA ALA A 294 28.56 -24.39 -2.06
C ALA A 294 28.22 -25.90 -2.01
N GLN A 295 27.19 -26.25 -1.23
CA GLN A 295 26.64 -27.61 -1.17
C GLN A 295 25.72 -27.85 -2.36
N ASP A 296 24.87 -26.87 -2.68
CA ASP A 296 23.94 -26.89 -3.80
C ASP A 296 23.58 -25.46 -4.20
N SER A 297 23.33 -25.23 -5.50
CA SER A 297 22.75 -23.99 -5.99
C SER A 297 21.76 -24.26 -7.12
N THR A 298 20.66 -23.53 -7.10
CA THR A 298 19.59 -23.63 -8.09
C THR A 298 19.26 -22.25 -8.62
N VAL A 299 19.12 -22.12 -9.94
CA VAL A 299 18.60 -20.92 -10.61
C VAL A 299 17.32 -21.31 -11.33
N VAL A 300 16.23 -20.61 -11.07
CA VAL A 300 14.96 -20.75 -11.77
C VAL A 300 14.68 -19.43 -12.48
N VAL A 301 14.35 -19.50 -13.77
CA VAL A 301 13.85 -18.33 -14.50
C VAL A 301 12.38 -18.15 -14.14
N MET A 302 12.02 -16.95 -13.71
CA MET A 302 10.66 -16.54 -13.40
C MET A 302 10.07 -15.90 -14.66
N ASP A 303 8.92 -16.40 -15.08
CA ASP A 303 8.15 -15.87 -16.21
C ASP A 303 6.66 -16.07 -15.92
N GLY A 304 5.84 -15.03 -16.10
CA GLY A 304 4.40 -15.13 -15.98
C GLY A 304 3.72 -13.80 -15.73
N ASP A 305 2.56 -13.84 -15.09
CA ASP A 305 1.67 -12.70 -14.90
C ASP A 305 1.52 -12.33 -13.42
N TYR A 306 1.46 -11.03 -13.13
CA TYR A 306 1.06 -10.48 -11.82
C TYR A 306 -0.23 -9.69 -11.99
N ASP A 307 -1.33 -10.33 -11.59
CA ASP A 307 -2.69 -9.79 -11.73
C ASP A 307 -3.04 -8.81 -10.59
N LEU A 308 -3.44 -7.59 -10.97
CA LEU A 308 -4.04 -6.59 -10.12
C LEU A 308 -5.58 -6.69 -10.22
N PRO A 309 -6.33 -6.85 -9.11
CA PRO A 309 -7.78 -6.90 -9.11
C PRO A 309 -8.45 -5.65 -9.69
N ALA A 310 -9.69 -5.81 -10.15
CA ALA A 310 -10.54 -4.69 -10.47
C ALA A 310 -10.94 -3.91 -9.19
N GLU A 311 -11.06 -2.60 -9.32
CA GLU A 311 -11.41 -1.71 -8.20
C GLU A 311 -12.55 -0.77 -8.60
N PHE A 312 -13.51 -0.61 -7.69
CA PHE A 312 -14.59 0.34 -7.81
C PHE A 312 -14.58 1.25 -6.60
N LYS A 313 -14.61 2.56 -6.80
CA LYS A 313 -14.78 3.51 -5.68
C LYS A 313 -15.96 4.42 -5.93
N ALA A 314 -16.69 4.69 -4.85
CA ALA A 314 -17.75 5.68 -4.81
C ALA A 314 -17.55 6.58 -3.60
N GLY A 315 -17.72 7.89 -3.78
CA GLY A 315 -17.47 8.85 -2.72
C GLY A 315 -18.47 9.99 -2.72
N ILE A 316 -18.73 10.54 -1.53
CA ILE A 316 -19.52 11.76 -1.37
C ILE A 316 -18.69 12.82 -0.66
N SER A 317 -18.85 14.08 -1.08
CA SER A 317 -18.31 15.24 -0.39
C SER A 317 -19.44 16.19 -0.01
N TYR A 318 -19.50 16.56 1.27
CA TYR A 318 -20.48 17.51 1.80
C TYR A 318 -19.82 18.80 2.30
N TYR A 319 -20.32 19.93 1.79
CA TYR A 319 -19.84 21.27 2.12
C TYR A 319 -20.91 21.99 2.98
N PRO A 320 -20.89 21.84 4.32
CA PRO A 320 -21.84 22.49 5.21
C PRO A 320 -21.69 24.02 5.20
N ARG A 321 -22.79 24.70 5.51
CA ARG A 321 -22.76 26.16 5.73
C ARG A 321 -22.31 26.45 7.15
N ASN A 322 -21.00 26.52 7.35
CA ASN A 322 -20.38 26.82 8.64
C ASN A 322 -19.55 28.09 8.57
N VAL A 323 -19.31 28.70 9.74
CA VAL A 323 -18.42 29.87 9.87
C VAL A 323 -16.98 29.49 9.50
N MET A 324 -16.59 28.26 9.84
CA MET A 324 -15.33 27.66 9.39
C MET A 324 -15.57 26.84 8.12
N ARG A 325 -14.60 26.86 7.20
CA ARG A 325 -14.64 26.06 5.98
C ARG A 325 -14.41 24.59 6.33
N THR A 326 -15.51 23.85 6.54
CA THR A 326 -15.52 22.41 6.80
C THR A 326 -15.95 21.67 5.54
N VAL A 327 -15.36 20.50 5.29
CA VAL A 327 -15.77 19.55 4.25
C VAL A 327 -15.77 18.17 4.88
N PHE A 328 -16.83 17.40 4.67
CA PHE A 328 -16.92 16.01 5.06
C PHE A 328 -16.81 15.13 3.82
N ASN A 329 -15.98 14.10 3.86
CA ASN A 329 -15.90 13.09 2.82
C ASN A 329 -16.23 11.73 3.43
N ALA A 330 -16.85 10.87 2.64
CA ALA A 330 -17.04 9.47 2.95
C ALA A 330 -16.94 8.67 1.65
N GLU A 331 -16.15 7.61 1.65
CA GLU A 331 -15.90 6.82 0.45
C GLU A 331 -16.01 5.31 0.74
N LEU A 332 -16.46 4.58 -0.27
CA LEU A 332 -16.52 3.13 -0.30
C LEU A 332 -15.67 2.67 -1.48
N GLU A 333 -14.74 1.77 -1.23
CA GLU A 333 -14.00 1.03 -2.25
C GLU A 333 -14.39 -0.45 -2.18
N MET A 334 -14.56 -1.06 -3.34
CA MET A 334 -14.68 -2.49 -3.53
C MET A 334 -13.47 -2.95 -4.35
N VAL A 335 -12.73 -3.93 -3.84
CA VAL A 335 -11.58 -4.56 -4.52
C VAL A 335 -11.93 -6.01 -4.80
N GLN A 336 -11.91 -6.39 -6.07
CA GLN A 336 -12.36 -7.70 -6.53
C GLN A 336 -11.24 -8.73 -6.54
N TYR A 337 -10.81 -9.19 -5.36
CA TYR A 337 -9.75 -10.21 -5.27
C TYR A 337 -10.20 -11.57 -5.80
N SER A 338 -11.50 -11.89 -5.79
CA SER A 338 -12.00 -13.15 -6.33
C SER A 338 -11.78 -13.27 -7.85
N ASP A 339 -11.60 -12.15 -8.56
CA ASP A 339 -11.30 -12.14 -10.00
C ASP A 339 -9.82 -12.44 -10.29
N VAL A 340 -8.97 -12.45 -9.26
CA VAL A 340 -7.54 -12.79 -9.35
C VAL A 340 -7.30 -14.25 -8.97
N ASP A 341 -7.88 -14.71 -7.86
CA ASP A 341 -7.74 -16.09 -7.39
C ASP A 341 -9.00 -16.49 -6.58
N ASP A 342 -9.55 -17.67 -6.90
CA ASP A 342 -10.77 -18.23 -6.29
C ASP A 342 -10.62 -18.45 -4.76
N LEU A 343 -9.39 -18.40 -4.23
CA LEU A 343 -9.12 -18.50 -2.80
C LEU A 343 -9.44 -17.22 -2.02
N TYR A 344 -9.59 -16.07 -2.68
CA TYR A 344 -9.83 -14.79 -2.01
C TYR A 344 -11.26 -14.28 -2.21
N ASP A 345 -11.81 -13.67 -1.15
CA ASP A 345 -13.08 -12.97 -1.20
C ASP A 345 -12.89 -11.49 -1.59
N ASP A 346 -13.92 -10.88 -2.18
CA ASP A 346 -13.98 -9.44 -2.44
C ASP A 346 -13.95 -8.63 -1.14
N VAL A 347 -13.23 -7.51 -1.16
CA VAL A 347 -13.02 -6.65 0.01
C VAL A 347 -13.71 -5.31 -0.17
N PHE A 348 -14.36 -4.83 0.89
CA PHE A 348 -14.94 -3.50 0.97
C PHE A 348 -14.20 -2.64 1.98
N ASN A 349 -13.64 -1.51 1.52
CA ASN A 349 -12.93 -0.54 2.36
C ASN A 349 -13.78 0.73 2.54
N PHE A 350 -13.80 1.25 3.76
CA PHE A 350 -14.51 2.48 4.11
C PHE A 350 -13.51 3.55 4.52
N TYR A 351 -13.65 4.74 3.94
CA TYR A 351 -12.75 5.87 4.16
C TYR A 351 -13.49 7.13 4.62
#